data_AF-A0AAW9KEF3-F1
#
_entry.id   AF-A0AAW9KEF3-F1
#
_cell.length_a   1.000
_cell.length_b   1.000
_cell.length_c   1.000
_cell.angle_alpha   90.00
_cell.angle_beta   90.00
_cell.angle_gamma   90.00
#
_symmetry.space_group_name_H-M   'P 1'
#
loop_
_entity.id
_entity.type
_entity.pdbx_description
1 polymer ?
#
loop_
_entity_poly.entity_id
_entity_poly.type
_entity_poly.pdbx_seq_one_letter_code
_entity_poly.pdbx_strand_id
1 'polypeptide(L)' 'MAKLRLNGLQLKTIALVLMVLDHIHQYIPDLPIVLNWVGRIVAPIFFYLMVEGFRKTRNRRRYIT' A
#
# COMPACT_ATOMS: atom_id res chain seq x y z
N MET A 1 3.44 6.81 26.42
CA MET A 1 3.73 6.73 24.97
C MET A 1 2.47 6.30 24.25
N ALA A 2 1.84 7.19 23.46
CA ALA A 2 0.64 6.85 22.71
C ALA A 2 0.98 5.83 21.61
N LYS A 3 0.38 4.64 21.69
CA LYS A 3 0.56 3.59 20.68
C LYS A 3 -0.24 4.01 19.45
N LEU A 4 0.42 4.64 18.46
CA LEU A 4 -0.20 4.93 17.16
C LEU A 4 -0.57 3.59 16.51
N ARG A 5 -1.83 3.16 16.68
CA ARG A 5 -2.41 2.06 15.91
C ARG A 5 -2.96 2.67 14.63
N LEU A 6 -2.26 2.47 13.52
CA LEU A 6 -2.80 2.82 12.21
C LEU A 6 -3.94 1.85 11.87
N ASN A 7 -5.09 2.39 11.47
CA ASN A 7 -6.18 1.58 10.95
C ASN A 7 -5.83 1.02 9.56
N GLY A 8 -6.34 -0.16 9.22
CA GLY A 8 -6.09 -0.79 7.91
C GLY A 8 -6.53 0.09 6.72
N LEU A 9 -7.58 0.91 6.89
CA LEU A 9 -7.99 1.91 5.90
C LEU A 9 -6.94 3.02 5.75
N GLN A 10 -6.40 3.54 6.85
CA GLN A 10 -5.37 4.60 6.80
C GLN A 10 -4.10 4.09 6.12
N LEU A 11 -3.68 2.87 6.46
CA LEU A 11 -2.52 2.24 5.82
C LEU A 11 -2.75 2.02 4.31
N LYS A 12 -3.97 1.63 3.92
CA LYS A 12 -4.38 1.51 2.52
C LYS A 12 -4.34 2.85 1.78
N THR A 13 -4.84 3.93 2.41
CA THR A 13 -4.81 5.27 1.82
C THR A 13 -3.38 5.76 1.62
N ILE A 14 -2.51 5.57 2.61
CA ILE A 14 -1.09 5.95 2.50
C ILE A 14 -0.40 5.18 1.37
N ALA A 15 -0.63 3.87 1.28
CA ALA A 15 -0.09 3.03 0.20
C ALA A 15 -0.57 3.49 -1.19
N LEU A 16 -1.85 3.84 -1.32
CA LEU A 16 -2.44 4.34 -2.56
C LEU A 16 -1.82 5.67 -2.98
N VAL A 17 -1.70 6.63 -2.05
CA VAL A 17 -1.11 7.94 -2.34
C VAL A 17 0.35 7.79 -2.77
N LEU A 18 1.13 6.96 -2.08
CA LEU A 18 2.51 6.67 -2.46
C LEU A 18 2.61 6.05 -3.86
N MET A 19 1.73 5.12 -4.20
CA MET A 19 1.68 4.50 -5.54
C MET A 19 1.39 5.52 -6.65
N VAL A 20 0.42 6.41 -6.41
CA VAL A 20 0.02 7.44 -7.38
C VAL A 20 1.15 8.44 -7.58
N LEU A 21 1.82 8.86 -6.50
CA LEU A 21 2.97 9.77 -6.59
C LEU A 21 4.15 9.15 -7.35
N ASP A 22 4.42 7.87 -7.14
CA ASP A 22 5.44 7.10 -7.89
C ASP A 22 5.11 7.04 -9.39
N HIS A 23 3.86 6.81 -9.77
CA HIS A 23 3.44 6.81 -11.19
C HIS A 23 3.44 8.21 -11.82
N ILE A 24 3.11 9.27 -11.07
CA ILE A 24 3.20 10.65 -11.56
C ILE A 24 4.66 11.03 -11.82
N HIS A 25 5.59 10.60 -10.95
CA HIS A 25 7.03 10.75 -11.15
C HIS A 25 7.49 10.07 -12.44
N GLN A 26 7.04 8.84 -12.69
CA GLN A 26 7.42 8.10 -13.89
C GLN A 26 6.98 8.78 -15.20
N TYR A 27 5.92 9.60 -15.15
CA TYR A 27 5.42 10.36 -16.31
C TYR A 27 6.06 11.75 -16.48
N ILE A 28 6.77 12.28 -15.47
CA ILE A 28 7.44 13.58 -15.51
C ILE A 28 8.96 13.36 -15.57
N PRO A 29 9.60 13.57 -16.72
CA PRO A 29 11.04 13.35 -16.88
C PRO A 29 11.83 14.48 -16.25
N ASP A 30 12.15 14.41 -14.94
CA ASP A 30 13.28 15.14 -14.29
C ASP A 30 13.38 14.90 -12.77
N LEU A 31 12.81 13.80 -12.28
CA LEU A 31 12.45 13.69 -10.86
C LEU A 31 13.34 12.62 -10.18
N PRO A 32 13.68 12.76 -8.87
CA PRO A 32 14.80 12.04 -8.25
C PRO A 32 14.57 10.52 -8.14
N ILE A 33 15.62 9.72 -8.38
CA ILE A 33 15.63 8.24 -8.32
C ILE A 33 15.08 7.66 -7.01
N VAL A 34 15.11 8.45 -5.93
CA VAL A 34 14.57 8.08 -4.61
C VAL A 34 13.09 7.69 -4.69
N LEU A 35 12.32 8.30 -5.60
CA LEU A 35 10.88 8.01 -5.72
C LEU A 35 10.61 6.60 -6.27
N ASN A 36 11.44 6.08 -7.19
CA ASN A 36 11.37 4.67 -7.62
C ASN A 36 11.55 3.66 -6.47
N TRP A 37 12.35 4.00 -5.45
CA TRP A 37 12.53 3.14 -4.29
C TRP A 37 11.32 3.18 -3.36
N VAL A 38 10.61 4.30 -3.32
CA VAL A 38 9.37 4.44 -2.55
C VAL A 38 8.27 3.56 -3.16
N GLY A 39 8.12 3.52 -4.48
CA GLY A 39 7.21 2.59 -5.16
C GLY A 39 7.47 1.11 -4.81
N ARG A 40 8.72 0.71 -4.59
CA ARG A 40 9.06 -0.66 -4.18
C ARG A 40 8.57 -1.01 -2.77
N ILE A 41 8.51 -0.03 -1.86
CA ILE A 41 8.01 -0.22 -0.48
C ILE A 41 6.47 -0.30 -0.46
N VAL A 42 5.80 0.24 -1.48
CA VAL A 42 4.34 0.14 -1.62
C VAL A 42 3.90 -1.31 -1.81
N ALA A 43 4.67 -2.14 -2.53
CA ALA A 43 4.37 -3.55 -2.75
C ALA A 43 4.23 -4.38 -1.45
N PRO A 44 5.20 -4.41 -0.51
CA PRO A 44 5.04 -5.13 0.76
C PRO A 44 3.89 -4.60 1.63
N ILE A 45 3.55 -3.31 1.55
CA ILE A 45 2.40 -2.74 2.26
C ILE A 45 1.08 -3.31 1.70
N PHE A 46 0.94 -3.38 0.37
CA PHE A 46 -0.22 -4.00 -0.25
C PHE A 46 -0.32 -5.49 0.05
N PHE A 47 0.81 -6.22 0.07
CA PHE A 47 0.81 -7.63 0.47
C PHE A 47 0.32 -7.82 1.91
N TYR A 48 0.80 -6.97 2.84
CA TYR A 48 0.31 -7.00 4.22
C TYR A 48 -1.20 -6.76 4.31
N LEU A 49 -1.69 -5.71 3.63
CA LEU A 49 -3.12 -5.39 3.60
C LEU A 49 -3.97 -6.49 2.95
N MET A 50 -3.45 -7.16 1.92
CA MET A 50 -4.10 -8.28 1.27
C MET A 50 -4.26 -9.47 2.23
N VAL A 51 -3.18 -9.84 2.93
CA VAL A 51 -3.21 -10.92 3.92
C VAL A 51 -4.10 -10.55 5.12
N GLU A 52 -4.04 -9.31 5.58
CA GLU A 52 -4.87 -8.83 6.68
C GLU A 52 -6.37 -8.83 6.29
N GLY A 53 -6.71 -8.39 5.09
CA GLY A 53 -8.05 -8.43 4.53
C GLY A 53 -8.58 -9.85 4.38
N PHE A 54 -7.74 -10.76 3.88
CA PHE A 54 -8.07 -12.18 3.80
C PHE A 54 -8.31 -12.80 5.18
N ARG A 55 -7.47 -12.48 6.16
CA ARG A 55 -7.60 -12.98 7.54
C ARG A 55 -8.88 -12.47 8.21
N LYS A 56 -9.26 -11.21 7.95
CA LYS A 56 -10.50 -10.59 8.49
C LYS A 56 -11.76 -11.05 7.77
N THR A 57 -11.65 -11.64 6.59
CA THR A 57 -12.80 -12.11 5.81
C THR A 57 -13.35 -13.41 6.40
N ARG A 58 -14.64 -13.41 6.74
CA ARG A 58 -15.32 -14.59 7.33
C ARG A 58 -15.42 -15.76 6.35
N ASN A 59 -15.64 -15.50 5.06
CA ASN A 59 -15.75 -16.52 4.02
C ASN A 59 -14.59 -16.44 3.03
N ARG A 60 -13.53 -17.20 3.32
CA ARG A 60 -12.29 -17.24 2.52
C ARG A 60 -12.47 -17.87 1.14
N ARG A 61 -13.37 -18.85 1.00
CA ARG A 61 -13.65 -19.49 -0.29
C ARG A 61 -14.20 -18.48 -1.29
N ARG A 62 -15.18 -17.67 -0.88
CA ARG A 62 -15.72 -16.56 -1.69
C ARG A 62 -14.75 -15.41 -1.96
N TYR A 63 -13.62 -15.35 -1.26
CA TYR A 63 -12.62 -14.30 -1.48
C TYR A 63 -11.61 -14.70 -2.57
N ILE A 64 -11.36 -16.00 -2.72
CA ILE A 64 -10.38 -16.56 -3.68
C ILE A 64 -11.07 -17.07 -4.95
N THR A 65 -12.34 -17.49 -4.84
CA THR A 65 -13.20 -17.92 -5.96
C THR A 65 -14.01 -16.75 -6.48
#